data_AF-A0A2G2FKA4-F1
#
_entry.id   AF-A0A2G2FKA4-F1
#
_cell.length_a   1.000
_cell.length_b   1.000
_cell.length_c   1.000
_cell.angle_alpha   90.00
_cell.angle_beta   90.00
_cell.angle_gamma   90.00
#
_symmetry.space_group_name_H-M   'P 1'
#
loop_
_entity.id
_entity.type
_entity.pdbx_description
1 polymer ?
#
loop_
_entity_poly.entity_id
_entity_poly.type
_entity_poly.pdbx_seq_one_letter_code
_entity_poly.pdbx_strand_id
1 'polypeptide(L)'
;MNRYIHQLIEDLEEAIALAPNREIFCDNYEFESEEDDEASIAFIEHYLYGKQIELGKIVGIEQILLPPIEKLNKPQITKLFPYLENLLSEYGFELDFPMNVPDTLKYELVRQVWTDKFVPVNIGVQTIEFCDYDCDFCPFGSELCQCKEFEKMCV
;
A
#
# COMPACT_ATOMS: atom_id res chain seq x y z
N MET A 1 -9.80 23.79 -4.48
CA MET A 1 -9.22 22.44 -4.51
C MET A 1 -7.70 22.46 -4.70
N ASN A 2 -7.13 23.11 -5.72
CA ASN A 2 -5.67 23.11 -5.93
C ASN A 2 -4.83 23.48 -4.70
N ARG A 3 -5.23 24.50 -3.93
CA ARG A 3 -4.57 24.86 -2.67
C ARG A 3 -4.59 23.73 -1.64
N TYR A 4 -5.72 23.02 -1.54
CA TYR A 4 -5.87 21.89 -0.61
C TYR A 4 -4.97 20.73 -1.02
N ILE A 5 -4.92 20.41 -2.32
CA ILE A 5 -4.02 19.37 -2.84
C ILE A 5 -2.56 19.72 -2.56
N HIS A 6 -2.18 20.99 -2.65
CA HIS A 6 -0.82 21.41 -2.31
C HIS A 6 -0.51 21.18 -0.82
N GLN A 7 -1.41 21.57 0.07
CA GLN A 7 -1.26 21.35 1.52
C GLN A 7 -1.23 19.86 1.86
N LEU A 8 -2.12 19.06 1.26
CA LEU A 8 -2.12 17.62 1.47
C LEU A 8 -0.79 16.98 1.02
N ILE A 9 -0.21 17.44 -0.10
CA ILE A 9 1.11 16.95 -0.53
C ILE A 9 2.20 17.33 0.49
N GLU A 10 2.18 18.54 1.04
CA GLU A 10 3.11 18.96 2.11
C GLU A 10 2.96 18.05 3.35
N ASP A 11 1.72 17.76 3.76
CA ASP A 11 1.43 16.87 4.89
C ASP A 11 1.94 15.43 4.62
N LEU A 12 1.79 14.93 3.38
CA LEU A 12 2.30 13.62 2.97
C LEU A 12 3.84 13.59 2.98
N GLU A 13 4.50 14.64 2.51
CA GLU A 13 5.96 14.76 2.54
C GLU A 13 6.51 14.79 3.98
N GLU A 14 5.83 15.48 4.89
CA GLU A 14 6.17 15.46 6.32
C GLU A 14 6.00 14.07 6.92
N ALA A 15 4.88 13.39 6.63
CA ALA A 15 4.63 12.03 7.11
C ALA A 15 5.65 11.01 6.57
N ILE A 16 6.08 11.16 5.31
CA ILE A 16 7.18 10.40 4.70
C ILE A 16 8.48 10.62 5.46
N ALA A 17 8.83 11.88 5.77
CA ALA A 17 10.06 12.20 6.49
C ALA A 17 10.08 11.64 7.94
N LEU A 18 8.90 11.39 8.51
CA LEU A 18 8.72 10.78 9.83
C LEU A 18 8.56 9.25 9.80
N ALA A 19 8.62 8.63 8.61
CA ALA A 19 8.49 7.19 8.47
C ALA A 19 9.54 6.45 9.34
N PRO A 20 9.17 5.32 9.95
CA PRO A 20 10.10 4.55 10.77
C PRO A 20 11.25 4.03 9.91
N ASN A 21 12.45 3.93 10.50
CA ASN A 21 13.57 3.28 9.83
C ASN A 21 13.24 1.80 9.65
N ARG A 22 13.31 1.31 8.41
CA ARG A 22 12.90 -0.05 8.03
C ARG A 22 14.09 -0.90 7.65
N GLU A 23 14.03 -2.16 8.07
CA GLU A 23 14.97 -3.20 7.64
C GLU A 23 14.33 -4.01 6.50
N ILE A 24 14.94 -3.94 5.33
CA ILE A 24 14.57 -4.75 4.19
C ILE A 24 15.43 -6.01 4.23
N PHE A 25 14.82 -7.17 4.43
CA PHE A 25 15.50 -8.45 4.25
C PHE A 25 15.66 -8.69 2.75
N CYS A 26 16.87 -8.46 2.24
CA CYS A 26 17.25 -8.89 0.90
C CYS A 26 17.45 -10.42 0.90
N ASP A 27 17.14 -11.09 -0.21
CA ASP A 27 17.19 -12.55 -0.40
C ASP A 27 18.53 -13.26 -0.08
N ASN A 28 19.58 -12.51 0.29
CA ASN A 28 20.90 -13.02 0.66
C ASN A 28 21.18 -12.94 2.16
N TYR A 29 20.16 -12.87 3.02
CA TYR A 29 20.35 -12.89 4.48
C TYR A 29 20.76 -14.30 4.92
N GLU A 30 22.06 -14.56 4.97
CA GLU A 30 22.60 -15.68 5.72
C GLU A 30 22.34 -15.40 7.20
N PHE A 31 21.47 -16.19 7.83
CA PHE A 31 21.27 -16.16 9.29
C PHE A 31 22.60 -16.54 9.94
N GLU A 32 23.38 -15.55 10.35
CA GLU A 32 24.74 -15.76 10.87
C GLU A 32 24.75 -15.88 12.42
N SER A 33 23.64 -15.62 13.13
CA SER A 33 23.60 -15.66 14.60
C SER A 33 22.28 -16.12 15.24
N GLU A 34 22.37 -16.61 16.50
CA GLU A 34 21.20 -16.96 17.34
C GLU A 34 20.33 -15.73 17.70
N GLU A 35 20.91 -14.51 17.68
CA GLU A 35 20.18 -13.25 17.89
C GLU A 35 19.27 -12.91 16.69
N ASP A 36 19.67 -13.30 15.47
CA ASP A 36 18.85 -13.14 14.26
C ASP A 36 17.62 -14.07 14.29
N ASP A 37 17.79 -15.28 14.84
CA ASP A 37 16.71 -16.27 15.00
C ASP A 37 15.63 -15.75 15.97
N GLU A 38 16.00 -15.20 17.13
CA GLU A 38 15.03 -14.64 18.09
C GLU A 38 14.31 -13.40 17.53
N ALA A 39 15.03 -12.51 16.84
CA ALA A 39 14.43 -11.35 16.19
C ALA A 39 13.42 -11.75 15.10
N SER A 40 13.73 -12.79 14.32
CA SER A 40 12.82 -13.31 13.29
C SER A 40 11.54 -13.92 13.90
N ILE A 41 11.65 -14.66 15.00
CA ILE A 41 10.50 -15.24 15.70
C ILE A 41 9.62 -14.13 16.28
N ALA A 42 10.21 -13.13 16.94
CA ALA A 42 9.48 -11.99 17.49
C ALA A 42 8.73 -11.21 16.40
N PHE A 43 9.36 -11.01 15.23
CA PHE A 43 8.69 -10.42 14.07
C PHE A 43 7.49 -11.26 13.61
N ILE A 44 7.66 -12.58 13.45
CA ILE A 44 6.58 -13.48 13.03
C ILE A 44 5.41 -13.45 14.04
N GLU A 45 5.71 -13.52 15.34
CA GLU A 45 4.69 -13.45 16.39
C GLU A 45 3.95 -12.11 16.35
N HIS A 46 4.67 -11.00 16.21
CA HIS A 46 4.05 -9.69 16.08
C HIS A 46 3.22 -9.57 14.81
N TYR A 47 3.69 -10.07 13.67
CA TYR A 47 2.92 -10.06 12.42
C TYR A 47 1.61 -10.84 12.54
N LEU A 48 1.63 -12.02 13.18
CA LEU A 48 0.46 -12.89 13.32
C LEU A 48 -0.52 -12.45 14.41
N TYR A 49 -0.02 -11.94 15.55
CA TYR A 49 -0.82 -11.68 16.75
C TYR A 49 -0.80 -10.22 17.21
N GLY A 50 -0.07 -9.37 16.49
CA GLY A 50 0.06 -7.95 16.77
C GLY A 50 -1.26 -7.20 16.68
N LYS A 51 -1.31 -6.05 17.33
CA LYS A 51 -2.50 -5.21 17.33
C LYS A 51 -2.70 -4.62 15.94
N GLN A 52 -3.81 -5.01 15.31
CA GLN A 52 -4.24 -4.40 14.06
C GLN A 52 -4.81 -2.99 14.30
N ILE A 53 -4.33 -2.02 13.53
CA ILE A 53 -4.82 -0.63 13.55
C ILE A 53 -5.06 -0.14 12.12
N GLU A 54 -5.93 0.86 11.96
CA GLU A 54 -6.30 1.40 10.64
C GLU A 54 -5.10 2.01 9.94
N LEU A 55 -4.98 1.79 8.63
CA LEU A 55 -3.86 2.27 7.81
C LEU A 55 -3.61 3.77 7.98
N GLY A 56 -4.66 4.59 7.98
CA GLY A 56 -4.53 6.04 8.19
C GLY A 56 -3.90 6.42 9.54
N LYS A 57 -4.10 5.60 10.58
CA LYS A 57 -3.44 5.80 11.88
C LYS A 57 -1.99 5.34 11.89
N ILE A 58 -1.65 4.35 11.06
CA ILE A 58 -0.27 3.87 10.89
C ILE A 58 0.58 4.96 10.25
N VAL A 59 0.09 5.52 9.14
CA VAL A 59 0.84 6.51 8.33
C VAL A 59 0.64 7.96 8.80
N GLY A 60 -0.16 8.18 9.85
CA GLY A 60 -0.39 9.50 10.43
C GLY A 60 -1.31 10.43 9.63
N ILE A 61 -1.99 9.94 8.59
CA ILE A 61 -2.90 10.70 7.74
C ILE A 61 -4.29 10.05 7.80
N GLU A 62 -5.31 10.76 8.29
CA GLU A 62 -6.66 10.19 8.33
C GLU A 62 -7.34 10.16 6.94
N GLN A 63 -8.19 9.16 6.68
CA GLN A 63 -8.90 9.04 5.39
C GLN A 63 -9.73 10.28 5.05
N ILE A 64 -10.24 10.99 6.06
CA ILE A 64 -11.05 12.21 5.85
C ILE A 64 -10.25 13.35 5.21
N LEU A 65 -8.91 13.32 5.32
CA LEU A 65 -8.01 14.25 4.65
C LEU A 65 -7.79 13.89 3.18
N LEU A 66 -8.14 12.66 2.77
CA LEU A 66 -8.09 12.24 1.37
C LEU A 66 -9.39 12.65 0.67
N PRO A 67 -9.36 13.56 -0.32
CA PRO A 67 -10.55 14.00 -1.02
C PRO A 67 -11.30 12.83 -1.67
N PRO A 68 -12.64 12.81 -1.62
CA PRO A 68 -13.39 11.85 -2.40
C PRO A 68 -13.20 12.11 -3.91
N ILE A 69 -13.25 11.04 -4.72
CA ILE A 69 -12.87 11.07 -6.14
C ILE A 69 -13.67 12.10 -6.95
N GLU A 70 -14.94 12.35 -6.60
CA GLU A 70 -15.83 13.30 -7.28
C GLU A 70 -15.40 14.75 -7.12
N LYS A 71 -14.50 15.04 -6.17
CA LYS A 71 -13.94 16.37 -5.93
C LYS A 71 -12.60 16.59 -6.63
N LEU A 72 -12.05 15.55 -7.25
CA LEU A 72 -10.75 15.59 -7.92
C LEU A 72 -10.92 15.55 -9.43
N ASN A 73 -10.02 16.25 -10.13
CA ASN A 73 -9.84 16.06 -11.57
C ASN A 73 -8.61 15.20 -11.84
N LYS A 74 -8.51 14.63 -13.06
CA LYS A 74 -7.39 13.78 -13.48
C LYS A 74 -6.00 14.40 -13.16
N PRO A 75 -5.71 15.65 -13.54
CA PRO A 75 -4.42 16.26 -13.21
C PRO A 75 -4.09 16.30 -11.70
N GLN A 76 -5.10 16.51 -10.84
CA GLN A 76 -4.89 16.49 -9.39
C GLN A 76 -4.57 15.07 -8.88
N ILE A 77 -5.25 14.06 -9.42
CA ILE A 77 -5.02 12.66 -9.04
C ILE A 77 -3.63 12.22 -9.48
N THR A 78 -3.26 12.45 -10.73
CA THR A 78 -1.93 12.14 -11.25
C THR A 78 -0.82 12.88 -10.48
N LYS A 79 -1.11 14.05 -9.91
CA LYS A 79 -0.17 14.75 -9.03
C LYS A 79 -0.11 14.16 -7.62
N LEU A 80 -1.24 13.77 -7.04
CA LEU A 80 -1.36 13.32 -5.65
C LEU A 80 -0.94 11.85 -5.47
N PHE A 81 -1.32 10.98 -6.41
CA PHE A 81 -1.18 9.54 -6.27
C PHE A 81 0.27 9.07 -6.01
N PRO A 82 1.30 9.59 -6.70
CA PRO A 82 2.69 9.19 -6.42
C PRO A 82 3.14 9.45 -4.98
N TYR A 83 2.61 10.48 -4.32
CA TYR A 83 2.93 10.77 -2.92
C TYR A 83 2.27 9.80 -1.95
N LEU A 84 1.06 9.32 -2.28
CA LEU A 84 0.39 8.28 -1.49
C LEU A 84 1.10 6.94 -1.63
N GLU A 85 1.49 6.58 -2.85
CA GLU A 85 2.28 5.38 -3.13
C GLU A 85 3.63 5.42 -2.40
N ASN A 86 4.33 6.57 -2.46
CA ASN A 86 5.58 6.74 -1.72
C ASN A 86 5.39 6.66 -0.21
N LEU A 87 4.38 7.34 0.34
CA LEU A 87 4.06 7.25 1.77
C LEU A 87 3.86 5.80 2.21
N LEU A 88 3.06 5.05 1.47
CA LEU A 88 2.81 3.65 1.80
C LEU A 88 4.07 2.81 1.71
N SER A 89 4.87 2.98 0.66
CA SER A 89 6.16 2.31 0.49
C SER A 89 7.11 2.57 1.66
N GLU A 90 7.23 3.83 2.11
CA GLU A 90 8.09 4.20 3.25
C GLU A 90 7.61 3.59 4.57
N TYR A 91 6.30 3.34 4.71
CA TYR A 91 5.71 2.64 5.86
C TYR A 91 5.64 1.11 5.67
N GLY A 92 6.20 0.58 4.59
CA GLY A 92 6.28 -0.86 4.33
C GLY A 92 5.06 -1.51 3.76
N PHE A 93 4.22 -0.73 3.08
CA PHE A 93 3.13 -1.22 2.28
C PHE A 93 3.46 -1.11 0.80
N GLU A 94 3.29 -2.20 0.07
CA GLU A 94 3.39 -2.21 -1.40
C GLU A 94 2.00 -2.36 -2.00
N LEU A 95 1.67 -1.54 -2.98
CA LEU A 95 0.38 -1.58 -3.65
C LEU A 95 0.45 -2.49 -4.86
N ASP A 96 -0.31 -3.59 -4.88
CA ASP A 96 -0.35 -4.49 -6.04
C ASP A 96 -1.54 -4.16 -6.95
N PHE A 97 -1.23 -3.59 -8.11
CA PHE A 97 -2.22 -3.30 -9.15
C PHE A 97 -1.91 -4.05 -10.44
N PRO A 98 -2.93 -4.56 -11.14
CA PRO A 98 -2.77 -5.01 -12.51
C PRO A 98 -2.17 -3.94 -13.43
N MET A 99 -1.50 -4.37 -14.50
CA MET A 99 -1.03 -3.44 -15.53
C MET A 99 -2.20 -2.68 -16.15
N ASN A 100 -2.01 -1.40 -16.44
CA ASN A 100 -2.97 -0.50 -17.09
C ASN A 100 -4.18 -0.06 -16.27
N VAL A 101 -4.24 -0.32 -14.96
CA VAL A 101 -5.29 0.28 -14.10
C VAL A 101 -5.13 1.80 -14.09
N PRO A 102 -6.18 2.60 -14.42
CA PRO A 102 -6.10 4.05 -14.41
C PRO A 102 -5.89 4.64 -13.02
N ASP A 103 -5.10 5.71 -12.90
CA ASP A 103 -4.84 6.41 -11.63
C ASP A 103 -6.11 6.79 -10.85
N THR A 104 -7.21 7.10 -11.56
CA THR A 104 -8.50 7.41 -10.93
C THR A 104 -9.04 6.23 -10.13
N LEU A 105 -8.92 5.02 -10.66
CA LEU A 105 -9.37 3.80 -10.00
C LEU A 105 -8.37 3.38 -8.91
N LYS A 106 -7.06 3.48 -9.18
CA LYS A 106 -6.03 3.24 -8.16
C LYS A 106 -6.25 4.12 -6.93
N TYR A 107 -6.44 5.43 -7.14
CA TYR A 107 -6.68 6.38 -6.05
C TYR A 107 -7.91 6.01 -5.22
N GLU A 108 -9.01 5.64 -5.88
CA GLU A 108 -10.24 5.25 -5.20
C GLU A 108 -10.04 4.01 -4.32
N LEU A 109 -9.36 2.99 -4.85
CA LEU A 109 -9.05 1.76 -4.12
C LEU A 109 -8.10 2.01 -2.94
N VAL A 110 -7.02 2.78 -3.14
CA VAL A 110 -6.11 3.18 -2.04
C VAL A 110 -6.86 3.94 -0.96
N ARG A 111 -7.76 4.85 -1.34
CA ARG A 111 -8.56 5.59 -0.37
C ARG A 111 -9.52 4.68 0.42
N GLN A 112 -10.04 3.62 -0.19
CA GLN A 112 -10.92 2.66 0.49
C GLN A 112 -10.18 1.87 1.56
N VAL A 113 -8.99 1.35 1.25
CA VAL A 113 -8.17 0.55 2.20
C VAL A 113 -7.58 1.38 3.34
N TRP A 114 -7.72 2.69 3.31
CA TRP A 114 -7.22 3.60 4.34
C TRP A 114 -7.83 3.36 5.74
N THR A 115 -9.02 2.76 5.77
CA THR A 115 -9.72 2.35 7.01
C THR A 115 -9.54 0.86 7.33
N ASP A 116 -8.86 0.11 6.46
CA ASP A 116 -8.57 -1.29 6.72
C ASP A 116 -7.46 -1.39 7.76
N LYS A 117 -7.43 -2.52 8.48
CA LYS A 117 -6.56 -2.69 9.63
C LYS A 117 -5.39 -3.58 9.29
N PHE A 118 -4.19 -3.11 9.63
CA PHE A 118 -2.93 -3.80 9.44
C PHE A 118 -2.16 -3.87 10.74
N VAL A 119 -1.27 -4.84 10.86
CA VAL A 119 -0.27 -4.84 11.92
C VAL A 119 0.89 -3.94 11.46
N PRO A 120 1.26 -2.89 12.20
CA PRO A 120 2.43 -2.08 11.85
C PRO A 120 3.69 -2.92 12.04
N VAL A 121 4.49 -3.03 10.99
CA VAL A 121 5.78 -3.74 11.04
C VAL A 121 6.88 -2.82 10.52
N ASN A 122 8.08 -2.94 11.10
CA ASN A 122 9.29 -2.22 10.70
C ASN A 122 10.23 -3.09 9.85
N ILE A 123 9.84 -4.35 9.63
CA ILE A 123 10.61 -5.39 8.97
C ILE A 123 9.76 -5.96 7.83
N GLY A 124 10.37 -6.17 6.66
CA GLY A 124 9.70 -6.75 5.51
C GLY A 124 8.67 -5.81 4.87
N VAL A 125 7.93 -6.30 3.87
CA VAL A 125 6.93 -5.56 3.10
C VAL A 125 5.58 -6.25 3.25
N GLN A 126 4.53 -5.48 3.48
CA GLN A 126 3.15 -5.94 3.45
C GLN A 126 2.51 -5.51 2.13
N THR A 127 2.19 -6.47 1.28
CA THR A 127 1.49 -6.19 0.02
C THR A 127 0.00 -5.97 0.29
N ILE A 128 -0.55 -4.86 -0.21
CA ILE A 128 -1.99 -4.60 -0.25
C ILE A 128 -2.48 -5.06 -1.62
N GLU A 129 -3.10 -6.22 -1.63
CA GLU A 129 -3.73 -6.81 -2.80
C GLU A 129 -5.15 -6.25 -2.97
N PHE A 130 -5.47 -5.84 -4.19
CA PHE A 130 -6.80 -5.35 -4.55
C PHE A 130 -7.56 -6.33 -5.47
N CYS A 131 -6.98 -7.51 -5.72
CA CYS A 131 -7.51 -8.56 -6.58
C CYS A 131 -7.70 -9.84 -5.76
N ASP A 132 -8.87 -10.47 -5.85
CA ASP A 132 -9.13 -11.76 -5.18
C ASP A 132 -8.71 -12.97 -6.03
N TYR A 133 -8.04 -12.74 -7.16
CA TYR A 133 -7.65 -13.74 -8.16
C TYR A 133 -8.82 -14.55 -8.76
N ASP A 134 -10.05 -14.06 -8.60
CA ASP A 134 -11.25 -14.62 -9.22
C ASP A 134 -11.40 -14.07 -10.66
N CYS A 135 -11.20 -14.94 -11.66
CA CYS A 135 -11.33 -14.62 -13.08
C CYS A 135 -12.74 -14.18 -13.50
N ASP A 136 -13.76 -14.68 -12.79
CA ASP A 136 -15.17 -14.39 -13.07
C ASP A 136 -15.61 -13.08 -12.40
N PHE A 137 -14.98 -12.73 -11.26
CA PHE A 137 -15.30 -11.57 -10.45
C PHE A 137 -14.10 -10.65 -10.21
N CYS A 138 -13.49 -10.15 -11.29
CA CYS A 138 -12.38 -9.21 -11.18
C CYS A 138 -12.86 -7.81 -10.73
N PRO A 139 -12.33 -7.25 -9.62
CA PRO A 139 -12.74 -5.93 -9.11
C PRO A 139 -12.36 -4.77 -10.05
N PHE A 140 -11.42 -4.99 -10.96
CA PHE A 140 -11.02 -4.03 -11.99
C PHE A 140 -11.85 -4.12 -13.28
N GLY A 141 -12.76 -5.09 -13.36
CA GLY A 141 -13.52 -5.40 -14.57
C GLY A 141 -12.74 -6.29 -15.55
N SER A 142 -13.47 -6.94 -16.45
CA SER A 142 -12.93 -7.96 -17.35
C SER A 142 -11.86 -7.45 -18.33
N GLU A 143 -11.90 -6.17 -18.69
CA GLU A 143 -10.97 -5.53 -19.64
C GLU A 143 -9.60 -5.23 -19.02
N LEU A 144 -9.53 -5.13 -17.68
CA LEU A 144 -8.30 -4.88 -16.92
C LEU A 144 -7.82 -6.14 -16.16
N CYS A 145 -8.56 -7.24 -16.28
CA CYS A 145 -8.22 -8.51 -15.65
C CYS A 145 -7.05 -9.20 -16.37
N GLN A 146 -5.94 -9.39 -15.68
CA GLN A 146 -4.75 -10.05 -16.22
C GLN A 146 -4.75 -11.57 -16.04
N CYS A 147 -5.61 -12.12 -15.18
CA CYS A 147 -5.67 -13.56 -14.93
C CYS A 147 -5.89 -14.39 -16.22
N LYS A 148 -6.64 -13.84 -17.18
CA LYS A 148 -6.88 -14.45 -18.51
C LYS A 148 -5.66 -14.48 -19.43
N GLU A 149 -4.67 -13.61 -19.19
CA GLU A 149 -3.39 -13.66 -19.90
C GLU A 149 -2.53 -14.82 -19.38
N PHE A 150 -2.59 -15.08 -18.06
CA PHE A 150 -1.88 -16.19 -17.42
C PHE A 150 -2.51 -17.56 -17.69
N GLU A 151 -3.85 -17.66 -17.82
CA GLU A 151 -4.51 -18.92 -18.23
C GLU A 151 -4.01 -19.45 -19.59
N LYS A 152 -3.62 -18.55 -20.51
CA LYS A 152 -3.10 -18.93 -21.83
C LYS A 152 -1.64 -19.42 -21.81
N MET A 153 -0.93 -19.26 -20.69
CA MET A 153 0.47 -19.70 -20.53
C MET A 153 0.61 -21.11 -19.94
N CYS A 154 -0.50 -21.76 -19.58
CA CYS A 154 -0.52 -23.15 -19.06
C CYS A 154 -0.91 -24.21 -20.11
N VAL A 155 -0.69 -23.96 -21.41
CA VAL A 155 -0.93 -24.94 -22.50
C VAL A 155 0.37 -25.31 -23.22
#